data_AF-A0A9P4V235-F1
#
_entry.id   AF-A0A9P4V235-F1
#
_cell.length_a   1.000
_cell.length_b   1.000
_cell.length_c   1.000
_cell.angle_alpha   90.00
_cell.angle_beta   90.00
_cell.angle_gamma   90.00
#
_symmetry.space_group_name_H-M   'P 1'
#
loop_
_entity.id
_entity.type
_entity.pdbx_description
1 polymer ?
#
loop_
_entity_poly.entity_id
_entity_poly.type
_entity_poly.pdbx_seq_one_letter_code
_entity_poly.pdbx_strand_id
1 'polypeptide(L)' 'RRSRAQFSLESIEVLETWLKQHVDDPYPTKHQKETMAKQAGLTVKQVNNWFSNSRKRKLSSV' A
#
# COMPACT_ATOMS: atom_id res chain seq x y z
N ARG A 1 1.10 -3.68 -24.23
CA ARG A 1 1.14 -4.49 -22.98
C ARG A 1 1.62 -3.57 -21.86
N ARG A 2 0.78 -3.20 -20.86
CA ARG A 2 1.30 -2.50 -19.68
C ARG A 2 2.20 -3.49 -18.93
N SER A 3 3.49 -3.21 -18.81
CA SER A 3 4.32 -3.99 -17.87
C SER A 3 3.64 -3.89 -16.50
N ARG A 4 3.54 -5.00 -15.79
CA ARG A 4 3.29 -4.94 -14.34
C ARG A 4 4.53 -4.28 -13.76
N ALA A 5 4.55 -2.94 -13.73
CA ALA A 5 5.59 -2.20 -13.04
C ALA A 5 5.56 -2.66 -11.59
N GLN A 6 6.55 -3.45 -11.20
CA GLN A 6 6.80 -3.71 -9.80
C GLN A 6 7.09 -2.36 -9.14
N PHE A 7 6.50 -2.13 -7.98
CA PHE A 7 6.82 -0.96 -7.18
C PHE A 7 8.30 -1.01 -6.81
N SER A 8 8.97 0.15 -6.74
CA SER A 8 10.34 0.20 -6.24
C SER A 8 10.38 -0.27 -4.78
N LEU A 9 11.54 -0.71 -4.32
CA LEU A 9 11.71 -1.12 -2.92
C LEU A 9 11.36 0.02 -1.96
N GLU A 10 11.73 1.26 -2.29
CA GLU A 10 11.39 2.46 -1.54
C GLU A 10 9.87 2.69 -1.47
N SER A 11 9.16 2.58 -2.61
CA SER A 11 7.70 2.68 -2.62
C SER A 11 7.05 1.60 -1.75
N ILE A 12 7.59 0.39 -1.74
CA ILE A 12 7.09 -0.73 -0.93
C ILE A 12 7.35 -0.46 0.56
N GLU A 13 8.53 0.04 0.92
CA GLU A 13 8.91 0.33 2.29
C GLU A 13 7.96 1.35 2.94
N VAL A 14 7.59 2.41 2.23
CA VAL A 14 6.60 3.40 2.69
C VAL A 14 5.26 2.72 3.04
N LEU A 15 4.75 1.88 2.13
CA LEU A 15 3.46 1.22 2.29
C LEU A 15 3.48 0.14 3.38
N GLU A 16 4.57 -0.63 3.47
CA GLU A 16 4.75 -1.64 4.51
C GLU A 16 4.94 -1.04 5.89
N THR A 17 5.66 0.07 6.00
CA THR A 17 5.86 0.78 7.26
C THR A 17 4.51 1.23 7.83
N TRP A 18 3.66 1.84 7.00
CA TRP A 18 2.31 2.22 7.43
C TRP A 18 1.50 0.99 7.87
N LEU A 19 1.54 -0.09 7.08
CA LEU A 19 0.80 -1.32 7.39
C LEU A 19 1.27 -1.98 8.70
N LYS A 20 2.57 -1.96 9.00
CA LYS A 20 3.15 -2.47 10.26
C LYS A 20 2.70 -1.65 11.47
N GLN A 21 2.52 -0.34 11.30
CA GLN A 21 2.01 0.55 12.36
C GLN A 21 0.50 0.41 12.59
N HIS A 22 -0.24 -0.09 11.60
CA HIS A 22 -1.71 -0.21 11.63
C HIS A 22 -2.13 -1.67 11.37
N VAL A 23 -1.48 -2.62 12.03
CA VAL A 23 -1.81 -4.05 11.89
C VAL A 23 -3.19 -4.39 12.44
N ASP A 24 -3.62 -3.67 13.49
CA ASP A 24 -4.92 -3.86 14.14
C ASP A 24 -6.07 -3.29 13.31
N ASP A 25 -5.82 -2.19 12.58
CA ASP A 25 -6.79 -1.54 11.69
C ASP A 25 -6.15 -1.12 10.34
N PRO A 26 -5.96 -2.07 9.40
CA PRO A 26 -5.20 -1.85 8.16
C PRO A 26 -5.99 -1.10 7.07
N TYR A 27 -6.78 -0.10 7.46
CA TYR A 27 -7.67 0.67 6.60
C TYR A 27 -7.26 2.15 6.55
N PRO A 28 -6.29 2.53 5.69
CA PRO A 28 -5.84 3.91 5.64
C PRO A 28 -6.95 4.84 5.16
N THR A 29 -7.04 6.01 5.79
CA THR A 29 -7.94 7.09 5.38
C THR A 29 -7.54 7.68 4.03
N LYS A 30 -8.41 8.49 3.41
CA LYS A 30 -8.11 9.18 2.16
C LYS A 30 -6.82 10.00 2.26
N HIS A 31 -6.66 10.76 3.35
CA HIS A 31 -5.49 11.59 3.58
C HIS A 31 -4.21 10.76 3.72
N GLN A 32 -4.24 9.68 4.50
CA GLN A 32 -3.08 8.78 4.63
C GLN A 32 -2.66 8.16 3.29
N LYS A 33 -3.64 7.78 2.45
CA LYS A 33 -3.36 7.27 1.10
C LYS A 33 -2.72 8.32 0.20
N GLU A 34 -3.15 9.58 0.29
CA GLU A 34 -2.55 10.68 -0.47
C GLU A 34 -1.12 10.98 0.00
N THR A 35 -0.86 10.96 1.31
CA THR A 35 0.49 11.13 1.87
C THR A 35 1.42 10.00 1.43
N MET A 36 0.99 8.74 1.56
CA MET A 36 1.78 7.60 1.11
C MET A 36 2.00 7.61 -0.41
N ALA A 37 1.00 8.00 -1.20
CA ALA A 37 1.12 8.14 -2.64
C ALA A 37 2.20 9.17 -3.00
N LYS A 38 2.21 10.33 -2.35
CA LYS A 38 3.22 11.38 -2.55
C LYS A 38 4.62 10.92 -2.13
N GLN A 39 4.74 10.26 -0.98
CA GLN A 39 6.03 9.76 -0.47
C GLN A 39 6.60 8.64 -1.34
N ALA A 40 5.75 7.69 -1.76
CA ALA A 40 6.17 6.54 -2.54
C ALA A 40 6.31 6.84 -4.04
N GLY A 41 5.99 8.05 -4.51
CA GLY A 41 5.95 8.37 -5.94
C GLY A 41 4.88 7.60 -6.70
N LEU A 42 3.78 7.22 -6.03
CA LEU A 42 2.70 6.42 -6.58
C LEU A 42 1.42 7.24 -6.76
N THR A 43 0.50 6.73 -7.56
CA THR A 43 -0.88 7.23 -7.58
C THR A 43 -1.68 6.66 -6.41
N VAL A 44 -2.67 7.42 -5.92
CA VAL A 44 -3.62 6.94 -4.89
C VAL A 44 -4.31 5.63 -5.31
N LYS A 45 -4.54 5.43 -6.61
CA LYS A 45 -5.08 4.16 -7.15
C LYS A 45 -4.12 2.99 -6.94
N GLN A 46 -2.83 3.16 -7.16
CA GLN A 46 -1.82 2.13 -6.91
C GLN A 46 -1.74 1.80 -5.41
N VAL A 47 -1.78 2.82 -4.54
CA VAL A 47 -1.83 2.65 -3.08
C VAL A 47 -3.08 1.86 -2.67
N ASN A 48 -4.26 2.23 -3.17
CA ASN A 48 -5.51 1.49 -2.91
C ASN A 48 -5.44 0.02 -3.32
N ASN A 49 -4.91 -0.25 -4.52
CA ASN A 49 -4.76 -1.61 -5.02
C ASN A 49 -3.75 -2.41 -4.19
N TRP A 50 -2.64 -1.80 -3.79
CA TRP A 50 -1.63 -2.43 -2.94
C TRP A 50 -2.25 -2.81 -1.60
N PHE A 51 -2.89 -1.88 -0.89
CA PHE A 51 -3.52 -2.16 0.40
C PHE A 51 -4.61 -3.23 0.33
N SER A 52 -5.42 -3.22 -0.74
CA SER A 52 -6.45 -4.24 -0.94
C SER A 52 -5.85 -5.64 -1.12
N ASN A 53 -4.76 -5.75 -1.87
CA ASN A 53 -4.08 -7.04 -2.09
C ASN A 53 -3.24 -7.46 -0.87
N SER A 54 -2.54 -6.53 -0.23
CA SER A 54 -1.73 -6.77 0.96
C SER A 54 -2.59 -7.23 2.14
N ARG A 55 -3.75 -6.59 2.37
CA ARG A 55 -4.73 -7.07 3.36
C ARG A 55 -5.21 -8.47 3.05
N LYS A 56 -5.64 -8.75 1.81
CA LYS A 56 -6.06 -10.11 1.43
C LYS A 56 -4.97 -11.13 1.73
N ARG A 57 -3.74 -10.91 1.26
CA ARG A 57 -2.63 -11.86 1.49
C ARG A 57 -2.32 -12.09 2.99
N LYS A 58 -2.34 -11.03 3.80
CA LYS A 58 -2.01 -11.11 5.23
C LYS A 58 -3.16 -11.58 6.12
N LEU A 59 -4.41 -11.27 5.76
CA LEU A 59 -5.61 -11.60 6.54
C LEU A 59 -6.29 -12.90 6.07
N SER A 60 -6.06 -13.35 4.82
CA SER A 60 -6.60 -14.61 4.30
C SER A 60 -5.66 -15.80 4.46
N SER A 61 -4.58 -15.66 5.24
CA SER A 61 -3.71 -16.78 5.63
C SER A 61 -4.12 -17.39 6.99
N VAL A 62 -5.39 -17.23 7.37
CA VAL A 62 -6.05 -17.98 8.45
C VAL A 62 -6.98 -19.01 7.82
#